data_AF-A0A523IJJ5-F1
#
_entry.id   AF-A0A523IJJ5-F1
#
_cell.length_a   1.000
_cell.length_b   1.000
_cell.length_c   1.000
_cell.angle_alpha   90.00
_cell.angle_beta   90.00
_cell.angle_gamma   90.00
#
_symmetry.space_group_name_H-M   'P 1'
#
loop_
_entity.id
_entity.type
_entity.pdbx_description
1 polymer ?
#
loop_
_entity_poly.entity_id
_entity_poly.type
_entity_poly.pdbx_seq_one_letter_code
_entity_poly.pdbx_strand_id
1 'polypeptide(L)'
;MNRKKYPIVNIKNPDSLLKEIKAVLKDVPNQQNSTWKEKRITFRKDITGALAWTAVRQSPYAFPQGLERVIGWLDACLKQDIKWDKFGMANLSLEDIRKILYKILPGMKEFDAWNVPRKSKGNDIVFVATSIPKPPPDEDFIDLDAVIKNVCIQIRDQRVLFDKFNKKFEEDHKKGKCEIDPNS
;
A
#
# COMPACT_ATOMS: atom_id res chain seq x y z
N MET A 1 -5.29 27.05 29.07
CA MET A 1 -5.17 26.42 27.73
C MET A 1 -5.64 27.41 26.66
N ASN A 2 -4.71 28.05 25.95
CA ASN A 2 -5.03 28.99 24.86
C ASN A 2 -5.33 28.22 23.57
N ARG A 3 -6.60 28.12 23.19
CA ARG A 3 -6.98 27.60 21.86
C ARG A 3 -6.53 28.62 20.81
N LYS A 4 -5.62 28.22 19.92
CA LYS A 4 -5.28 29.00 18.72
C LYS A 4 -6.57 29.23 17.93
N LYS A 5 -7.04 30.48 17.87
CA LYS A 5 -8.12 30.88 16.96
C LYS A 5 -7.57 30.77 15.54
N TYR A 6 -8.03 29.78 14.80
CA TYR A 6 -7.74 29.74 13.37
C TYR A 6 -8.46 30.91 12.69
N PRO A 7 -7.82 31.64 11.77
CA PRO A 7 -8.46 32.74 11.07
C PRO A 7 -9.65 32.18 10.30
N ILE A 8 -10.84 32.71 10.60
CA ILE A 8 -12.04 32.49 9.79
C ILE A 8 -11.75 33.19 8.47
N VAL A 9 -11.42 32.42 7.43
CA VAL A 9 -11.28 32.94 6.07
C VAL A 9 -12.66 33.47 5.68
N ASN A 10 -12.77 34.78 5.52
CA ASN A 10 -14.01 35.43 5.10
C ASN A 10 -14.21 35.15 3.61
N ILE A 11 -14.96 34.10 3.29
CA ILE A 11 -15.25 33.65 1.93
C ILE A 11 -16.24 34.64 1.30
N LYS A 12 -15.73 35.77 0.80
CA LYS A 12 -16.57 36.81 0.17
C LYS A 12 -16.99 36.48 -1.26
N ASN A 13 -16.45 35.43 -1.88
CA ASN A 13 -16.82 35.05 -3.24
C ASN A 13 -16.76 33.53 -3.46
N PRO A 14 -17.90 32.84 -3.58
CA PRO A 14 -17.95 31.40 -3.79
C PRO A 14 -17.30 30.96 -5.12
N ASP A 15 -17.30 31.83 -6.14
CA ASP A 15 -16.71 31.52 -7.45
C ASP A 15 -15.19 31.49 -7.41
N SER A 16 -14.57 32.35 -6.59
CA SER A 16 -13.12 32.36 -6.38
C SER A 16 -12.65 31.07 -5.71
N LEU A 17 -13.42 30.59 -4.73
CA LEU A 17 -13.11 29.36 -3.98
C LEU A 17 -13.29 28.12 -4.85
N LEU A 18 -14.32 28.09 -5.70
CA LEU A 18 -14.50 27.04 -6.71
C LEU A 18 -13.36 27.01 -7.73
N LYS A 19 -12.81 28.17 -8.11
CA LYS A 19 -11.67 28.27 -9.04
C LYS A 19 -10.38 27.74 -8.40
N GLU A 20 -10.12 28.07 -7.15
CA GLU A 20 -8.97 27.55 -6.38
C GLU A 20 -9.10 26.04 -6.13
N ILE A 21 -10.27 25.54 -5.72
CA ILE A 21 -10.51 24.10 -5.57
C ILE A 21 -10.28 23.36 -6.90
N LYS A 22 -10.77 23.90 -8.03
CA LYS A 22 -10.54 23.30 -9.35
C LYS A 22 -9.06 23.36 -9.78
N ALA A 23 -8.32 24.39 -9.39
CA ALA A 23 -6.89 24.48 -9.66
C ALA A 23 -6.11 23.45 -8.84
N VAL A 24 -6.39 23.34 -7.54
CA VAL A 24 -5.80 22.32 -6.67
C VAL A 24 -6.18 20.92 -7.16
N LEU A 25 -7.43 20.68 -7.56
CA LEU A 25 -7.86 19.39 -8.10
C LEU A 25 -7.24 19.05 -9.46
N LYS A 26 -6.80 20.05 -10.25
CA LYS A 26 -6.04 19.81 -11.49
C LYS A 26 -4.61 19.36 -11.21
N ASP A 27 -4.00 19.87 -10.15
CA ASP A 27 -2.63 19.51 -9.73
C ASP A 27 -2.60 18.26 -8.85
N VAL A 28 -3.73 17.86 -8.25
CA VAL A 28 -3.89 16.52 -7.70
C VAL A 28 -3.82 15.56 -8.87
N PRO A 29 -2.76 14.74 -9.01
CA PRO A 29 -2.63 13.81 -10.12
C PRO A 29 -3.90 12.97 -10.16
N ASN A 30 -4.66 13.17 -11.23
CA ASN A 30 -5.97 12.60 -11.44
C ASN A 30 -5.89 11.11 -11.06
N GLN A 31 -6.56 10.71 -9.98
CA GLN A 31 -6.48 9.36 -9.42
C GLN A 31 -7.00 8.28 -10.41
N GLN A 32 -7.42 8.67 -11.61
CA GLN A 32 -7.37 7.87 -12.83
C GLN A 32 -5.92 7.57 -13.29
N ASN A 33 -5.05 7.18 -12.37
CA ASN A 33 -3.73 6.69 -12.68
C ASN A 33 -3.89 5.37 -13.43
N SER A 34 -3.72 5.39 -14.76
CA SER A 34 -3.75 4.21 -15.64
C SER A 34 -2.93 3.04 -15.08
N THR A 35 -1.88 3.35 -14.33
CA THR A 35 -1.00 2.40 -13.64
C THR A 35 -1.69 1.43 -12.68
N TRP A 36 -2.86 1.78 -12.10
CA TRP A 36 -3.60 0.86 -11.22
C TRP A 36 -4.31 -0.24 -11.97
N LYS A 37 -4.73 0.04 -13.21
CA LYS A 37 -5.43 -0.89 -14.11
C LYS A 37 -4.48 -1.64 -15.03
N GLU A 38 -3.27 -1.12 -15.21
CA GLU A 38 -2.23 -1.77 -16.00
C GLU A 38 -1.86 -3.13 -15.40
N LYS A 39 -2.04 -4.18 -16.19
CA LYS A 39 -1.65 -5.54 -15.81
C LYS A 39 -0.16 -5.71 -15.99
N ARG A 40 0.52 -6.21 -14.97
CA ARG A 40 1.94 -6.52 -15.02
C ARG A 40 2.21 -7.86 -14.36
N ILE A 41 3.32 -8.49 -14.77
CA ILE A 41 3.80 -9.71 -14.15
C ILE A 41 4.07 -9.44 -12.68
N THR A 42 3.47 -10.24 -11.82
CA THR A 42 3.62 -10.17 -10.36
C THR A 42 3.89 -11.56 -9.83
N PHE A 43 4.84 -11.69 -8.91
CA PHE A 43 5.07 -12.96 -8.24
C PHE A 43 4.15 -13.09 -7.03
N ARG A 44 3.69 -14.30 -6.75
CA ARG A 44 2.90 -14.58 -5.53
C ARG A 44 3.61 -14.11 -4.26
N LYS A 45 4.93 -14.35 -4.19
CA LYS A 45 5.79 -13.95 -3.06
C LYS A 45 5.87 -12.44 -2.85
N ASP A 46 5.66 -11.63 -3.89
CA ASP A 46 5.71 -10.17 -3.77
C ASP A 46 4.48 -9.67 -3.00
N ILE A 47 3.31 -10.29 -3.23
CA ILE A 47 2.06 -9.96 -2.54
C ILE A 47 2.17 -10.33 -1.06
N THR A 48 2.58 -11.56 -0.76
CA THR A 48 2.73 -12.03 0.63
C THR A 48 3.84 -11.27 1.37
N GLY A 49 4.96 -11.00 0.70
CA GLY A 49 6.08 -10.23 1.26
C GLY A 49 5.71 -8.77 1.53
N ALA A 50 4.99 -8.13 0.60
CA ALA A 50 4.50 -6.77 0.80
C ALA A 50 3.52 -6.69 1.97
N LEU A 51 2.58 -7.64 2.10
CA LEU A 51 1.67 -7.71 3.25
C LEU A 51 2.43 -7.83 4.57
N ALA A 52 3.38 -8.77 4.65
CA ALA A 52 4.18 -8.97 5.85
C ALA A 52 4.96 -7.70 6.23
N TRP A 53 5.60 -7.07 5.25
CA TRP A 53 6.35 -5.83 5.45
C TRP A 53 5.45 -4.69 5.94
N THR A 54 4.28 -4.49 5.33
CA THR A 54 3.35 -3.42 5.74
C THR A 54 2.77 -3.67 7.12
N ALA A 55 2.42 -4.92 7.45
CA ALA A 55 1.85 -5.27 8.73
C ALA A 55 2.86 -5.08 9.87
N VAL A 56 4.12 -5.49 9.67
CA VAL A 56 5.22 -5.23 10.62
C VAL A 56 5.47 -3.73 10.77
N ARG A 57 5.50 -2.98 9.66
CA ARG A 57 5.75 -1.54 9.69
C ARG A 57 4.68 -0.74 10.42
N GLN A 58 3.42 -1.15 10.32
CA GLN A 58 2.31 -0.48 11.00
C GLN A 58 2.08 -1.00 12.42
N SER A 59 2.70 -2.13 12.79
CA SER A 59 2.51 -2.70 14.11
C SER A 59 3.09 -1.77 15.19
N PRO A 60 2.38 -1.58 16.31
CA PRO A 60 2.96 -0.93 17.49
C PRO A 60 3.98 -1.83 18.22
N TYR A 61 4.05 -3.13 17.86
CA TYR A 61 4.98 -4.12 18.36
C TYR A 61 6.04 -4.48 17.32
N ALA A 62 7.00 -5.34 17.67
CA ALA A 62 8.01 -5.82 16.72
C ALA A 62 7.40 -6.54 15.50
N PHE A 63 6.30 -7.26 15.71
CA PHE A 63 5.48 -7.87 14.65
C PHE A 63 4.07 -8.17 15.20
N PRO A 64 3.04 -8.18 14.34
CA PRO A 64 1.68 -8.53 14.76
C PRO A 64 1.56 -10.03 15.08
N GLN A 65 0.76 -10.36 16.09
CA GLN A 65 0.57 -11.75 16.52
C GLN A 65 -0.18 -12.55 15.45
N GLY A 66 0.27 -13.77 15.16
CA GLY A 66 -0.37 -14.63 14.15
C GLY A 66 -0.02 -14.27 12.70
N LEU A 67 0.96 -13.38 12.47
CA LEU A 67 1.43 -13.00 11.13
C LEU A 67 1.72 -14.20 10.23
N GLU A 68 2.44 -15.20 10.73
CA GLU A 68 2.77 -16.40 9.96
C GLU A 68 1.54 -17.14 9.47
N ARG A 69 0.48 -17.22 10.30
CA ARG A 69 -0.79 -17.86 9.92
C ARG A 69 -1.51 -17.06 8.85
N VAL A 70 -1.58 -15.74 9.00
CA VAL A 70 -2.20 -14.84 8.01
C VAL A 70 -1.49 -14.95 6.66
N ILE A 71 -0.15 -14.95 6.66
CA ILE A 71 0.65 -15.09 5.44
C ILE A 71 0.48 -16.49 4.82
N GLY A 72 0.51 -17.55 5.63
CA GLY A 72 0.29 -18.92 5.16
C GLY A 72 -1.10 -19.13 4.56
N TRP A 73 -2.14 -18.57 5.20
CA TRP A 73 -3.51 -18.58 4.71
C TRP A 73 -3.64 -17.83 3.39
N LEU A 74 -3.09 -16.61 3.31
CA LEU A 74 -3.09 -15.82 2.07
C LEU A 74 -2.38 -16.56 0.93
N ASP A 75 -1.20 -17.16 1.17
CA ASP A 75 -0.48 -17.93 0.16
C ASP A 75 -1.31 -19.12 -0.35
N ALA A 76 -2.02 -19.82 0.55
CA ALA A 76 -2.92 -20.92 0.20
C ALA A 76 -4.12 -20.45 -0.64
N CYS A 77 -4.80 -19.37 -0.25
CA CYS A 77 -5.92 -18.82 -1.01
C CYS A 77 -5.47 -18.29 -2.38
N LEU A 78 -4.33 -17.61 -2.45
CA LEU A 78 -3.77 -17.13 -3.72
C LEU A 78 -3.51 -18.28 -4.69
N LYS A 79 -3.02 -19.42 -4.22
CA LYS A 79 -2.82 -20.62 -5.06
C LYS A 79 -4.12 -21.17 -5.64
N GLN A 80 -5.23 -21.01 -4.94
CA GLN A 80 -6.54 -21.52 -5.37
C GLN A 80 -7.25 -20.55 -6.31
N ASP A 81 -7.27 -19.26 -5.98
CA ASP A 81 -8.07 -18.26 -6.68
C ASP A 81 -7.44 -17.76 -8.00
N ILE A 82 -6.11 -17.87 -8.15
CA ILE A 82 -5.37 -17.30 -9.29
C ILE A 82 -4.64 -18.41 -10.05
N LYS A 83 -4.74 -18.38 -11.38
CA LYS A 83 -3.95 -19.24 -12.25
C LYS A 83 -2.52 -18.72 -12.34
N TRP A 84 -1.62 -19.37 -11.61
CA TRP A 84 -0.19 -19.09 -11.64
C TRP A 84 0.51 -19.91 -12.72
N ASP A 85 1.50 -19.33 -13.40
CA ASP A 85 2.44 -20.06 -14.26
C ASP A 85 3.36 -20.99 -13.42
N LYS A 86 4.11 -21.88 -14.08
CA LYS A 86 5.09 -22.80 -13.47
C LYS A 86 6.12 -22.11 -12.56
N PHE A 87 6.37 -20.82 -12.79
CA PHE A 87 7.28 -20.01 -12.00
C PHE A 87 6.60 -19.19 -10.89
N GLY A 88 5.30 -19.37 -10.66
CA GLY A 88 4.55 -18.60 -9.65
C GLY A 88 4.29 -17.14 -10.07
N MET A 89 4.18 -16.90 -11.37
CA MET A 89 3.92 -15.58 -11.98
C MET A 89 2.47 -15.47 -12.47
N ALA A 90 1.88 -14.30 -12.34
CA ALA A 90 0.57 -13.98 -12.92
C ALA A 90 0.53 -12.51 -13.40
N ASN A 91 -0.25 -12.24 -14.45
CA ASN A 91 -0.50 -10.90 -14.96
C ASN A 91 -1.64 -10.25 -14.18
N LEU A 92 -1.29 -9.44 -13.18
CA LEU A 92 -2.24 -8.81 -12.26
C LEU A 92 -2.09 -7.29 -12.28
N SER A 93 -3.23 -6.58 -12.30
CA SER A 93 -3.27 -5.15 -12.02
C SER A 93 -3.26 -4.90 -10.51
N LEU A 94 -2.91 -3.67 -10.09
CA LEU A 94 -2.99 -3.31 -8.67
C LEU A 94 -4.44 -3.33 -8.17
N GLU A 95 -5.39 -3.02 -9.04
CA GLU A 95 -6.82 -3.11 -8.73
C GLU A 95 -7.26 -4.56 -8.48
N ASP A 96 -6.76 -5.51 -9.28
CA ASP A 96 -7.04 -6.95 -9.08
C ASP A 96 -6.46 -7.43 -7.75
N ILE A 97 -5.20 -7.10 -7.45
CA ILE A 97 -4.54 -7.46 -6.19
C ILE A 97 -5.36 -6.91 -5.01
N ARG A 98 -5.77 -5.65 -5.06
CA ARG A 98 -6.60 -5.04 -4.03
C ARG A 98 -7.90 -5.81 -3.83
N LYS A 99 -8.64 -6.11 -4.91
CA LYS A 99 -9.91 -6.86 -4.85
C LYS A 99 -9.72 -8.25 -4.24
N ILE A 100 -8.64 -8.93 -4.61
CA ILE A 100 -8.29 -10.26 -4.08
C ILE A 100 -8.01 -10.19 -2.57
N LEU A 101 -7.23 -9.20 -2.13
CA LEU A 101 -6.93 -9.02 -0.70
C LEU A 101 -8.18 -8.72 0.12
N TYR A 102 -9.06 -7.86 -0.37
CA TYR A 102 -10.36 -7.58 0.25
C TYR A 102 -11.32 -8.77 0.27
N LYS A 103 -11.17 -9.71 -0.67
CA LYS A 103 -11.97 -10.93 -0.70
C LYS A 103 -11.45 -11.97 0.31
N ILE A 104 -10.13 -12.09 0.47
CA ILE A 104 -9.50 -13.20 1.22
C ILE A 104 -9.30 -12.87 2.70
N LEU A 105 -8.83 -11.65 3.01
CA LEU A 105 -8.35 -11.32 4.36
C LEU A 105 -9.47 -11.08 5.38
N PRO A 106 -10.56 -10.35 5.04
CA PRO A 106 -11.65 -10.13 5.99
C PRO A 106 -12.31 -11.44 6.42
N GLY A 107 -12.56 -11.60 7.72
CA GLY A 107 -13.15 -12.80 8.30
C GLY A 107 -12.14 -13.82 8.83
N MET A 108 -10.84 -13.58 8.63
CA MET A 108 -9.79 -14.32 9.34
C MET A 108 -9.62 -13.74 10.74
N LYS A 109 -9.88 -14.56 11.76
CA LYS A 109 -9.84 -14.13 13.17
C LYS A 109 -8.53 -13.46 13.57
N GLU A 110 -7.39 -14.00 13.14
CA GLU A 110 -6.08 -13.42 13.44
C GLU A 110 -5.86 -12.05 12.76
N PHE A 111 -6.38 -11.86 11.55
CA PHE A 111 -6.27 -10.59 10.83
C PHE A 111 -7.19 -9.53 11.45
N ASP A 112 -8.45 -9.90 11.72
CA ASP A 112 -9.43 -9.02 12.34
C ASP A 112 -8.98 -8.57 13.75
N ALA A 113 -8.27 -9.45 14.47
CA ALA A 113 -7.71 -9.14 15.79
C ALA A 113 -6.62 -8.05 15.76
N TRP A 114 -5.98 -7.78 14.62
CA TRP A 114 -5.00 -6.68 14.51
C TRP A 114 -5.65 -5.30 14.59
N ASN A 115 -6.94 -5.21 14.30
CA ASN A 115 -7.73 -3.98 14.39
C ASN A 115 -8.27 -3.70 15.80
N VAL A 116 -7.88 -4.51 16.80
CA VAL A 116 -8.37 -4.38 18.18
C VAL A 116 -7.19 -4.08 19.11
N PRO A 117 -7.27 -3.02 19.94
CA PRO A 117 -6.25 -2.73 20.94
C PRO A 117 -6.12 -3.89 21.95
N ARG A 118 -4.89 -4.23 22.35
CA ARG A 118 -4.65 -5.34 23.30
C ARG A 118 -5.25 -5.09 24.68
N LYS A 119 -5.24 -3.83 25.12
CA LYS A 119 -5.84 -3.40 26.38
C LYS A 119 -6.95 -2.40 26.13
N SER A 120 -8.04 -2.85 25.53
CA SER A 120 -9.29 -2.10 25.55
C SER A 120 -9.85 -2.10 26.98
N LYS A 121 -9.85 -0.95 27.66
CA LYS A 121 -10.57 -0.75 28.94
C LYS A 121 -12.08 -0.56 28.72
N GLY A 122 -12.69 -1.30 27.80
CA GLY A 122 -14.14 -1.28 27.55
C GLY A 122 -14.66 -0.08 26.74
N ASN A 123 -13.78 0.69 26.10
CA ASN A 123 -14.19 1.72 25.14
C ASN A 123 -13.95 1.20 23.72
N ASP A 124 -15.03 0.97 22.97
CA ASP A 124 -14.98 0.41 21.61
C ASP A 124 -14.36 1.34 20.56
N ILE A 125 -14.20 2.64 20.87
CA ILE A 125 -13.69 3.63 19.92
C ILE A 125 -12.64 4.52 20.60
N VAL A 126 -11.39 4.43 20.15
CA VAL A 126 -10.29 5.30 20.58
C VAL A 126 -9.95 6.26 19.44
N PHE A 127 -10.34 7.53 19.57
CA PHE A 127 -9.94 8.57 18.63
C PHE A 127 -8.55 9.10 19.02
N VAL A 128 -7.52 8.75 18.25
CA VAL A 128 -6.16 9.29 18.44
C VAL A 128 -6.00 10.53 17.56
N ALA A 129 -5.94 11.72 18.16
CA ALA A 129 -5.60 12.94 17.42
C ALA A 129 -4.10 12.94 17.08
N THR A 130 -3.75 13.39 15.86
CA THR A 130 -2.37 13.44 15.35
C THR A 130 -1.42 14.37 16.13
N SER A 131 -1.98 15.26 16.96
CA SER A 131 -1.22 16.17 17.83
C SER A 131 -0.85 15.56 19.18
N ILE A 132 -1.29 14.34 19.50
CA ILE A 132 -1.02 13.66 20.77
C ILE A 132 0.27 12.84 20.63
N PRO A 133 1.15 12.83 21.65
CA PRO A 133 2.29 11.90 21.68
C PRO A 133 1.83 10.46 21.40
N LYS A 134 2.66 9.68 20.70
CA LYS A 134 2.33 8.31 20.28
C LYS A 134 1.74 7.52 21.46
N PRO A 135 0.52 6.96 21.33
CA PRO A 135 -0.11 6.25 22.43
C PRO A 135 0.74 5.03 22.85
N PRO A 136 0.53 4.52 24.07
CA PRO A 136 1.13 3.26 24.49
C PRO A 136 0.83 2.16 23.47
N PRO A 137 1.78 1.26 23.15
CA PRO A 137 1.58 0.19 22.17
C PRO A 137 0.34 -0.68 22.39
N ASP A 138 -0.10 -0.82 23.66
CA ASP A 138 -1.27 -1.61 24.05
C ASP A 138 -2.62 -0.93 23.74
N GLU A 139 -2.62 0.38 23.51
CA GLU A 139 -3.80 1.20 23.17
C GLU A 139 -3.89 1.49 21.66
N ASP A 140 -2.85 1.11 20.90
CA ASP A 140 -2.76 1.31 19.46
C ASP A 140 -3.28 0.09 18.69
N PHE A 141 -3.68 0.27 17.44
CA PHE A 141 -4.22 -0.77 16.57
C PHE A 141 -3.72 -0.61 15.13
N ILE A 142 -3.83 -1.69 14.35
CA ILE A 142 -3.47 -1.68 12.94
C ILE A 142 -4.73 -1.48 12.11
N ASP A 143 -4.79 -0.35 11.40
CA ASP A 143 -5.85 -0.09 10.42
C ASP A 143 -5.70 -1.04 9.21
N LEU A 144 -6.59 -2.03 9.13
CA LEU A 144 -6.54 -3.09 8.11
C LEU A 144 -6.72 -2.55 6.69
N ASP A 145 -7.55 -1.53 6.50
CA ASP A 145 -7.74 -0.88 5.20
C ASP A 145 -6.47 -0.16 4.76
N ALA A 146 -5.81 0.51 5.71
CA ALA A 146 -4.51 1.12 5.47
C ALA A 146 -3.44 0.08 5.13
N VAL A 147 -3.43 -1.09 5.79
CA VAL A 147 -2.52 -2.20 5.45
C VAL A 147 -2.72 -2.60 3.98
N ILE A 148 -3.94 -2.95 3.58
CA ILE A 148 -4.24 -3.44 2.22
C ILE A 148 -3.87 -2.39 1.17
N LYS A 149 -4.19 -1.12 1.43
CA LYS A 149 -3.83 -0.02 0.53
C LYS A 149 -2.32 0.15 0.41
N ASN A 150 -1.59 0.05 1.52
CA ASN A 150 -0.13 0.19 1.54
C ASN A 150 0.57 -0.98 0.86
N VAL A 151 0.00 -2.19 0.87
CA VAL A 151 0.51 -3.32 0.08
C VAL A 151 0.52 -2.95 -1.41
N CYS A 152 -0.58 -2.39 -1.91
CA CYS A 152 -0.68 -1.99 -3.30
C CYS A 152 0.32 -0.88 -3.65
N ILE A 153 0.52 0.09 -2.74
CA ILE A 153 1.51 1.16 -2.89
C ILE A 153 2.93 0.58 -2.92
N GLN A 154 3.26 -0.35 -2.03
CA GLN A 154 4.57 -0.98 -1.97
C GLN A 154 4.90 -1.72 -3.27
N ILE A 155 3.96 -2.50 -3.81
CA ILE A 155 4.13 -3.22 -5.08
C ILE A 155 4.27 -2.22 -6.25
N ARG A 156 3.48 -1.14 -6.26
CA ARG A 156 3.62 -0.07 -7.25
C ARG A 156 5.02 0.53 -7.24
N ASP A 157 5.52 0.88 -6.06
CA ASP A 157 6.81 1.56 -5.92
C ASP A 157 7.95 0.63 -6.34
N GLN A 158 7.87 -0.67 -6.03
CA GLN A 158 8.78 -1.69 -6.53
C GLN A 158 8.78 -1.76 -8.07
N ARG A 159 7.60 -1.77 -8.70
CA ARG A 159 7.47 -1.77 -10.17
C ARG A 159 8.10 -0.51 -10.78
N VAL A 160 7.86 0.67 -10.21
CA VAL A 160 8.45 1.93 -10.69
C VAL A 160 9.98 1.93 -10.54
N LEU A 161 10.51 1.40 -9.43
CA LEU A 161 11.95 1.28 -9.24
C LEU A 161 12.57 0.31 -10.25
N PHE A 162 11.89 -0.80 -10.54
CA PHE A 162 12.32 -1.76 -11.55
C PHE A 162 12.33 -1.16 -12.96
N ASP A 163 11.29 -0.40 -13.34
CA ASP A 163 11.24 0.30 -14.62
C ASP A 163 12.39 1.31 -14.76
N LYS A 164 12.66 2.08 -13.70
CA LYS A 164 13.79 3.04 -13.67
C LYS A 164 15.13 2.32 -13.82
N PHE A 165 15.29 1.19 -13.14
CA PHE A 165 16.49 0.37 -13.26
C PHE A 165 16.67 -0.15 -14.70
N ASN A 166 15.65 -0.75 -15.29
CA ASN A 166 15.71 -1.29 -16.65
C ASN A 166 15.97 -0.19 -17.69
N LYS A 167 15.32 0.96 -17.56
CA LYS A 167 15.56 2.09 -18.45
C LYS A 167 17.02 2.53 -18.41
N LYS A 168 17.58 2.70 -17.21
CA LYS A 168 18.99 3.07 -17.04
C LYS A 168 19.91 1.98 -17.61
N PHE A 169 19.62 0.72 -17.30
CA PHE A 169 20.38 -0.43 -17.81
C PHE A 169 20.41 -0.46 -19.34
N GLU A 170 19.26 -0.27 -19.99
CA GLU A 170 19.16 -0.19 -21.45
C GLU A 170 19.90 1.01 -22.04
N GLU A 171 19.83 2.18 -21.41
CA GLU A 171 20.56 3.38 -21.85
C GLU A 171 22.08 3.18 -21.80
N ASP A 172 22.56 2.52 -20.74
CA ASP A 172 23.99 2.21 -20.55
C ASP A 172 24.45 1.15 -21.56
N HIS A 173 23.63 0.13 -21.87
CA HIS A 173 24.01 -0.97 -22.76
C HIS A 173 23.73 -0.72 -24.24
N LYS A 174 22.77 0.14 -24.61
CA LYS A 174 22.58 0.57 -26.00
C LYS A 174 23.72 1.46 -26.49
N LYS A 175 24.41 2.16 -25.58
CA LYS A 175 25.61 2.95 -25.89
C LYS A 175 26.86 2.08 -26.05
N GLY A 176 26.91 0.96 -25.35
CA GLY A 176 27.86 -0.12 -25.62
C GLY A 176 27.41 -0.96 -26.81
N LYS A 177 27.51 -0.39 -28.03
CA LYS A 177 27.59 -1.25 -29.23
C LYS A 177 28.66 -2.31 -28.93
N CYS A 178 28.21 -3.56 -28.91
CA CYS A 178 29.06 -4.72 -29.09
C CYS A 178 29.88 -4.53 -30.37
N GLU A 179 31.01 -3.85 -30.28
CA GLU A 179 32.17 -4.20 -31.10
C GLU A 179 32.67 -5.53 -30.53
N ILE A 180 31.92 -6.60 -30.82
CA ILE A 180 32.50 -7.94 -30.79
C ILE A 180 33.46 -7.90 -31.96
N ASP A 181 34.75 -7.79 -31.66
CA ASP A 181 35.79 -7.92 -32.67
C ASP A 181 35.63 -9.30 -33.30
N PRO A 182 35.23 -9.41 -34.58
CA PRO A 182 34.95 -10.69 -35.22
C PRO A 182 36.20 -11.57 -35.36
N ASN A 183 37.37 -11.07 -34.95
CA ASN A 183 38.65 -11.78 -35.01
C ASN A 183 39.20 -12.22 -33.64
N SER A 184 38.40 -12.14 -32.56
CA SER A 184 38.80 -12.63 -31.22
C SER A 184 38.33 -14.05 -30.92
#